data_AF-A0A023CVB9-F1
#
_entry.id   AF-A0A023CVB9-F1
#
_cell.length_a   1.000
_cell.length_b   1.000
_cell.length_c   1.000
_cell.angle_alpha   90.00
_cell.angle_beta   90.00
_cell.angle_gamma   90.00
#
_symmetry.space_group_name_H-M   'P 1'
#
loop_
_entity.id
_entity.type
_entity.pdbx_description
1 polymer ?
#
loop_
_entity_poly.entity_id
_entity_poly.type
_entity_poly.pdbx_seq_one_letter_code
_entity_poly.pdbx_strand_id
1 'polypeptide(L)'
;MSSYELVARIQHFELFSNADKHEILKKDTLSQEKREYRLKPTDFISFLSEVDLYNNSHQNTAKFIKHIEDYYLNIGNRIVR
;
A
#
# COMPACT_ATOMS: atom_id res chain seq x y z
N MET A 1 -6.36 17.96 7.05
CA MET A 1 -6.72 16.56 7.34
C MET A 1 -5.97 15.71 6.34
N SER A 2 -5.26 14.65 6.75
CA SER A 2 -4.42 13.90 5.80
C SER A 2 -5.30 13.18 4.78
N SER A 3 -5.11 13.48 3.49
CA SER A 3 -5.86 13.00 2.32
C SER A 3 -5.67 11.50 2.00
N TYR A 4 -5.66 10.64 3.01
CA TYR A 4 -5.49 9.20 2.81
C TYR A 4 -6.85 8.53 2.57
N GLU A 5 -7.00 7.89 1.42
CA GLU A 5 -8.18 7.13 1.02
C GLU A 5 -7.88 5.63 1.04
N LEU A 6 -8.82 4.82 1.55
CA LEU A 6 -8.67 3.36 1.58
C LEU A 6 -8.71 2.80 0.16
N VAL A 7 -7.66 2.08 -0.24
CA VAL A 7 -7.55 1.48 -1.58
C VAL A 7 -7.67 -0.04 -1.56
N ALA A 8 -7.34 -0.70 -0.45
CA ALA A 8 -7.51 -2.15 -0.31
C ALA A 8 -7.62 -2.61 1.14
N ARG A 9 -8.34 -3.72 1.34
CA ARG A 9 -8.33 -4.52 2.57
C ARG A 9 -7.83 -5.92 2.23
N ILE A 10 -6.72 -6.31 2.83
CA ILE A 10 -6.01 -7.54 2.49
C ILE A 10 -5.66 -8.28 3.77
N GLN A 11 -6.40 -9.35 4.08
CA GLN A 11 -6.28 -10.06 5.36
C GLN A 11 -6.39 -9.10 6.57
N HIS A 12 -5.30 -8.93 7.32
CA HIS A 12 -5.18 -8.05 8.47
C HIS A 12 -4.49 -6.72 8.13
N PHE A 13 -4.38 -6.37 6.85
CA PHE A 13 -3.83 -5.10 6.41
C PHE A 13 -4.89 -4.22 5.74
N GLU A 14 -4.89 -2.94 6.09
CA GLU A 14 -5.56 -1.88 5.34
C GLU A 14 -4.49 -1.05 4.61
N LEU A 15 -4.66 -0.85 3.31
CA LEU A 15 -3.82 0.02 2.50
C LEU A 15 -4.59 1.30 2.18
N PHE A 16 -3.98 2.44 2.46
CA PHE A 16 -4.50 3.75 2.12
C PHE A 16 -3.52 4.48 1.21
N SER A 17 -4.01 5.36 0.35
CA SER A 17 -3.18 6.17 -0.54
C SER A 17 -3.47 7.65 -0.39
N ASN A 18 -2.45 8.48 -0.52
CA ASN A 18 -2.54 9.92 -0.67
C ASN A 18 -2.00 10.30 -2.05
N ALA A 19 -2.91 10.54 -2.99
CA ALA A 19 -2.58 10.78 -4.39
C ALA A 19 -1.71 12.03 -4.59
N ASP A 20 -1.98 13.11 -3.86
CA ASP A 20 -1.25 14.39 -3.99
C ASP A 20 0.24 14.24 -3.63
N LYS A 21 0.55 13.32 -2.71
CA LYS A 21 1.90 13.12 -2.20
C LYS A 21 2.57 11.83 -2.67
N HIS A 22 1.85 11.02 -3.45
CA HIS A 22 2.26 9.67 -3.84
C HIS A 22 2.67 8.81 -2.64
N GLU A 23 1.92 8.95 -1.53
CA GLU A 23 2.21 8.22 -0.29
C GLU A 23 1.23 7.06 -0.09
N ILE A 24 1.75 5.97 0.48
CA ILE A 24 0.98 4.80 0.87
C ILE A 24 1.08 4.61 2.37
N LEU A 25 -0.05 4.44 3.03
CA LEU A 25 -0.13 4.07 4.43
C LEU A 25 -0.57 2.61 4.52
N LYS A 26 0.32 1.75 5.06
CA LYS A 26 -0.01 0.39 5.45
C LYS A 26 -0.37 0.38 6.93
N LYS A 27 -1.56 -0.11 7.27
CA LYS A 27 -2.02 -0.30 8.65
C LYS A 27 -2.26 -1.78 8.89
N ASP A 28 -1.63 -2.32 9.92
CA ASP A 28 -1.93 -3.63 10.47
C ASP A 28 -3.12 -3.51 11.44
N THR A 29 -4.21 -4.22 11.18
CA THR A 29 -5.43 -4.16 12.00
C THR A 29 -5.33 -4.98 13.27
N LEU A 30 -4.40 -5.94 13.37
CA LEU A 30 -4.15 -6.71 14.58
C LEU A 30 -3.28 -5.93 15.57
N SER A 31 -2.15 -5.41 15.09
CA SER A 31 -1.19 -4.67 15.94
C SER A 31 -1.48 -3.18 16.06
N GLN A 32 -2.36 -2.64 15.20
CA GLN A 32 -2.59 -1.20 15.00
C GLN A 32 -1.34 -0.44 14.51
N GLU A 33 -0.28 -1.15 14.11
CA GLU A 33 0.93 -0.53 13.57
C GLU A 33 0.63 0.16 12.24
N LYS A 34 1.19 1.36 12.07
CA LYS A 34 1.06 2.17 10.86
C LYS A 34 2.45 2.46 10.29
N ARG A 35 2.62 2.22 9.00
CA ARG A 35 3.84 2.55 8.25
C ARG A 35 3.48 3.35 7.02
N GLU A 36 4.12 4.51 6.87
CA GLU A 36 3.99 5.36 5.69
C GLU A 36 5.17 5.14 4.74
N TYR A 37 4.87 5.15 3.45
CA TYR A 37 5.82 5.00 2.36
C TYR A 37 5.59 6.10 1.34
N ARG A 38 6.66 6.61 0.73
CA ARG A 38 6.57 7.53 -0.41
C ARG A 38 7.15 6.87 -1.64
N LEU A 39 6.35 6.79 -2.69
CA LEU A 39 6.76 6.21 -3.96
C LEU A 39 7.11 7.30 -4.96
N LYS A 40 7.91 6.96 -5.97
CA LYS A 40 8.03 7.79 -7.17
C LYS A 40 6.68 7.80 -7.90
N PRO A 41 6.35 8.85 -8.66
CA PRO A 41 5.06 8.95 -9.34
C PRO A 41 4.72 7.73 -10.22
N THR A 42 5.71 7.20 -10.95
CA THR A 42 5.54 6.01 -11.79
C THR A 42 5.21 4.77 -10.96
N ASP A 43 5.93 4.55 -9.87
CA ASP A 43 5.75 3.38 -9.00
C ASP A 43 4.43 3.47 -8.23
N PHE A 44 4.00 4.68 -7.89
CA PHE A 44 2.70 4.93 -7.28
C PHE A 44 1.54 4.54 -8.20
N ILE A 45 1.59 4.92 -9.47
CA ILE A 45 0.55 4.55 -10.45
C ILE A 45 0.54 3.03 -10.68
N SER A 46 1.72 2.41 -10.79
CA SER A 46 1.85 0.96 -10.92
C SER A 46 1.26 0.24 -9.70
N PHE A 47 1.59 0.70 -8.49
CA PHE A 47 1.02 0.17 -7.25
C PHE A 47 -0.51 0.23 -7.24
N LEU A 48 -1.11 1.38 -7.58
CA LEU A 48 -2.58 1.50 -7.62
C LEU A 48 -3.21 0.57 -8.65
N SER A 49 -2.57 0.41 -9.81
CA SER A 49 -3.04 -0.51 -10.86
C SER A 49 -3.00 -1.97 -10.39
N GLU A 50 -1.93 -2.37 -9.70
CA GLU A 50 -1.84 -3.71 -9.12
C GLU A 50 -2.86 -3.95 -8.00
N VAL A 51 -3.11 -2.95 -7.16
CA VAL A 51 -4.16 -3.00 -6.13
C VAL A 51 -5.54 -3.16 -6.78
N ASP A 52 -5.83 -2.43 -7.85
CA ASP A 52 -7.10 -2.58 -8.58
C ASP A 52 -7.27 -3.98 -9.18
N LEU A 53 -6.21 -4.53 -9.79
CA LEU A 53 -6.20 -5.91 -10.28
C LEU A 53 -6.43 -6.94 -9.15
N TYR A 54 -5.84 -6.70 -7.97
CA TYR A 54 -6.09 -7.53 -6.79
C TYR A 54 -7.54 -7.43 -6.32
N ASN A 55 -8.09 -6.21 -6.19
CA ASN A 55 -9.47 -6.00 -5.74
C ASN A 55 -10.51 -6.64 -6.67
N ASN A 56 -10.21 -6.77 -7.97
CA ASN A 56 -11.11 -7.43 -8.91
C ASN A 56 -10.99 -8.96 -8.89
N SER A 57 -9.80 -9.51 -8.62
CA SER A 57 -9.56 -10.97 -8.72
C SER A 57 -9.54 -11.71 -7.38
N HIS A 58 -9.06 -11.06 -6.31
CA HIS A 58 -8.77 -11.62 -5.00
C HIS A 58 -7.91 -12.90 -5.01
N GLN A 59 -7.19 -13.17 -6.10
CA GLN A 59 -6.40 -14.38 -6.25
C GLN A 59 -5.02 -14.24 -5.62
N ASN A 60 -4.53 -15.33 -5.00
CA ASN A 60 -3.17 -15.46 -4.50
C ASN A 60 -2.72 -14.32 -3.56
N THR A 61 -3.55 -13.96 -2.59
CA THR A 61 -3.30 -12.88 -1.61
C THR A 61 -1.89 -12.87 -1.01
N ALA A 62 -1.35 -14.04 -0.64
CA ALA A 62 0.00 -14.12 -0.08
C ALA A 62 1.09 -13.70 -1.08
N LYS A 63 0.93 -14.07 -2.35
CA LYS A 63 1.85 -13.66 -3.42
C LYS A 63 1.75 -12.15 -3.69
N PHE A 64 0.53 -11.62 -3.69
CA PHE A 64 0.29 -10.18 -3.86
C PHE A 64 0.95 -9.37 -2.74
N ILE A 65 0.69 -9.71 -1.47
CA ILE A 65 1.30 -9.02 -0.32
C ILE A 65 2.83 -9.04 -0.43
N LYS A 66 3.41 -10.22 -0.67
CA LYS A 66 4.87 -10.34 -0.80
C LYS A 66 5.40 -9.43 -1.92
N HIS A 67 4.75 -9.45 -3.08
CA HIS A 67 5.14 -8.63 -4.22
C HIS A 67 5.09 -7.13 -3.89
N ILE A 68 3.99 -6.62 -3.31
CA ILE A 68 3.91 -5.19 -3.00
C ILE A 68 4.88 -4.78 -1.88
N GLU A 69 5.20 -5.67 -0.95
CA GLU A 69 6.21 -5.41 0.11
C GLU A 69 7.62 -5.35 -0.45
N ASP A 70 7.98 -6.27 -1.34
CA ASP A 70 9.30 -6.32 -1.95
C ASP A 70 9.53 -5.10 -2.86
N TYR A 71 8.55 -4.75 -3.70
CA TYR A 71 8.71 -3.74 -4.75
C TYR A 71 8.33 -2.31 -4.30
N TYR A 72 7.29 -2.15 -3.49
CA TYR A 72 6.75 -0.82 -3.16
C TYR A 72 6.92 -0.47 -1.68
N LEU A 73 6.52 -1.34 -0.76
CA LEU A 73 6.44 -1.07 0.68
C LEU A 73 7.70 -1.53 1.43
N ASN A 74 8.86 -1.35 0.82
CA ASN A 74 10.16 -1.72 1.39
C ASN A 74 10.80 -0.56 2.19
N ILE A 75 11.92 -0.85 2.85
CA ILE A 75 12.61 0.10 3.71
C ILE A 75 13.13 1.33 2.95
N GLY A 76 13.46 1.19 1.65
CA GLY A 76 13.96 2.29 0.82
C GLY A 76 12.90 3.35 0.55
N ASN A 77 11.62 2.96 0.55
CA ASN A 77 10.49 3.87 0.35
C ASN A 77 9.83 4.30 1.66
N ARG A 78 10.26 3.78 2.81
CA ARG A 78 9.65 4.06 4.11
C ARG A 78 9.93 5.50 4.53
N ILE A 79 8.87 6.24 4.89
CA ILE A 79 9.00 7.54 5.55
C ILE A 79 9.32 7.28 7.02
N VAL A 80 10.53 7.63 7.45
CA VAL A 80 10.90 7.63 8.87
C VAL A 80 10.55 9.00 9.43
N ARG A 81 9.65 9.03 10.41
CA ARG A 81 9.35 10.21 11.22
C ARG A 81 9.86 10.00 12.63
#